data_AF-A0A9E0IC27-F1
#
_entry.id   AF-A0A9E0IC27-F1
#
_cell.length_a   1.000
_cell.length_b   1.000
_cell.length_c   1.000
_cell.angle_alpha   90.00
_cell.angle_beta   90.00
_cell.angle_gamma   90.00
#
_symmetry.space_group_name_H-M   'P 1'
#
loop_
_entity.id
_entity.type
_entity.pdbx_description
1 polymer ?
#
loop_
_entity_poly.entity_id
_entity_poly.type
_entity_poly.pdbx_seq_one_letter_code
_entity_poly.pdbx_strand_id
1 'polypeptide(L)'
;MGRRFVPLLLISLLVLIHAQLWLGRGSLPNVAQLRNELNQQNQRNQQALLANGQLAAEVRDLKEGLEMVEEKARMDLGMVKANEIFVQISR
;
A
#
# COMPACT_ATOMS: atom_id res chain seq x y z
N MET A 1 -31.30 -30.21 -49.83
CA MET A 1 -30.15 -29.50 -49.22
C MET A 1 -30.38 -28.94 -47.79
N GLY A 2 -31.52 -29.19 -47.12
CA GLY A 2 -31.81 -28.57 -45.81
C GLY A 2 -31.31 -29.29 -44.55
N ARG A 3 -30.95 -30.58 -44.61
CA ARG A 3 -30.72 -31.40 -43.40
C ARG A 3 -29.35 -31.20 -42.73
N ARG A 4 -28.38 -30.59 -43.41
CA ARG A 4 -27.03 -30.30 -42.86
C ARG A 4 -26.87 -28.88 -42.32
N PHE A 5 -27.84 -28.00 -42.56
CA PHE A 5 -27.74 -26.58 -42.17
C PHE A 5 -27.90 -26.40 -40.66
N VAL A 6 -28.85 -27.12 -40.05
CA VAL A 6 -29.11 -27.11 -38.61
C VAL A 6 -27.88 -27.50 -37.78
N PRO A 7 -27.19 -28.64 -38.04
CA PRO A 7 -26.00 -28.98 -37.28
C PRO A 7 -24.85 -27.99 -37.49
N LEU A 8 -24.69 -27.43 -38.70
CA LEU A 8 -23.67 -26.40 -38.96
C LEU A 8 -23.92 -25.12 -38.15
N LEU A 9 -25.19 -24.68 -38.06
CA LEU A 9 -25.59 -23.53 -37.25
C LEU A 9 -25.30 -23.77 -35.76
N LEU A 10 -25.63 -24.96 -35.25
CA LEU A 10 -25.36 -25.33 -33.86
C LEU A 10 -23.87 -25.39 -33.54
N ILE A 11 -23.04 -25.93 -34.45
CA ILE A 11 -21.58 -25.93 -34.30
C ILE A 11 -21.03 -24.50 -34.32
N SER A 12 -21.52 -23.64 -35.21
CA SER A 12 -21.11 -22.24 -35.26
C SER A 12 -21.44 -21.52 -33.95
N LEU A 13 -22.65 -21.71 -33.41
CA LEU A 13 -23.06 -21.15 -32.12
C LEU A 13 -22.18 -21.69 -30.97
N LEU A 14 -21.88 -22.98 -30.98
CA LEU A 14 -21.03 -23.62 -29.98
C LEU A 14 -19.62 -23.01 -29.97
N VAL A 15 -19.02 -22.83 -31.15
CA VAL A 15 -17.68 -22.23 -31.30
C VAL A 15 -17.69 -20.78 -30.84
N LEU A 16 -18.75 -20.02 -31.15
CA LEU A 16 -18.90 -18.64 -30.71
C LEU A 16 -18.89 -18.54 -29.18
N ILE A 17 -19.64 -19.40 -28.50
CA ILE A 17 -19.71 -19.45 -27.03
C ILE A 17 -18.36 -19.86 -26.43
N HIS A 18 -17.68 -20.86 -26.99
CA HIS A 18 -16.36 -21.29 -26.52
C HIS A 18 -15.31 -20.19 -26.69
N ALA A 19 -15.31 -19.50 -27.83
CA ALA A 19 -14.43 -18.36 -28.06
C ALA A 19 -14.70 -17.23 -27.08
N GLN A 20 -15.97 -16.92 -26.80
CA GLN A 20 -16.34 -15.90 -25.82
C GLN A 20 -15.91 -16.27 -24.40
N LEU A 21 -15.98 -17.55 -24.01
CA LEU A 21 -15.50 -18.01 -22.70
C LEU A 21 -13.97 -17.91 -22.58
N TRP A 22 -13.25 -18.18 -23.67
CA TRP A 22 -11.79 -18.11 -23.68
C TRP A 22 -11.24 -16.68 -23.77
N LEU A 23 -11.98 -15.76 -24.42
CA LEU A 23 -11.55 -14.38 -24.66
C LEU A 23 -12.30 -13.34 -23.81
N GLY A 24 -13.31 -13.76 -23.05
CA GLY A 24 -14.20 -12.89 -22.28
C GLY A 24 -13.56 -12.29 -21.02
N ARG A 25 -14.38 -11.53 -20.28
CA ARG A 25 -14.00 -10.95 -18.98
C ARG A 25 -13.77 -12.09 -17.97
N GLY A 26 -12.51 -12.34 -17.61
CA GLY A 26 -12.10 -13.52 -16.83
C GLY A 26 -11.28 -14.54 -17.61
N SER A 27 -10.95 -14.27 -18.88
CA SER A 27 -10.02 -15.08 -19.65
C SER A 27 -8.68 -15.26 -18.94
N LEU A 28 -8.07 -16.44 -19.10
CA LEU A 28 -6.74 -16.80 -18.61
C LEU A 28 -5.68 -15.69 -18.81
N PRO A 29 -5.55 -15.07 -20.00
CA PRO A 29 -4.60 -13.98 -20.20
C PRO A 29 -4.91 -12.73 -19.37
N ASN A 30 -6.18 -12.37 -19.21
CA ASN A 30 -6.57 -11.21 -18.40
C ASN A 30 -6.27 -11.44 -16.91
N VAL A 31 -6.55 -12.65 -16.40
CA VAL A 31 -6.19 -13.01 -15.02
C VAL A 31 -4.66 -13.01 -14.81
N ALA A 32 -3.89 -13.45 -15.80
CA ALA A 32 -2.43 -13.41 -15.73
C ALA A 32 -1.90 -11.97 -15.70
N GLN A 33 -2.45 -11.07 -16.52
CA GLN A 33 -2.11 -9.64 -16.51
C GLN A 33 -2.44 -9.00 -15.16
N LEU A 34 -3.67 -9.20 -14.65
CA LEU A 34 -4.11 -8.65 -13.37
C LEU A 34 -3.25 -9.16 -12.21
N ARG A 35 -2.85 -10.44 -12.23
CA ARG A 35 -1.92 -11.02 -11.23
C ARG A 35 -0.55 -10.35 -11.29
N ASN A 36 -0.03 -10.07 -12.48
CA ASN A 36 1.24 -9.39 -12.63
C ASN A 36 1.19 -7.95 -12.13
N GLU A 37 0.13 -7.21 -12.44
CA GLU A 37 -0.09 -5.85 -11.92
C GLU A 37 -0.19 -5.85 -10.39
N LEU A 38 -0.94 -6.80 -9.83
CA LEU A 38 -1.08 -6.95 -8.38
C LEU A 38 0.25 -7.27 -7.71
N ASN A 39 1.06 -8.14 -8.31
CA ASN A 39 2.40 -8.45 -7.81
C ASN A 39 3.33 -7.22 -7.84
N GLN A 40 3.33 -6.46 -8.92
CA GLN A 40 4.12 -5.21 -9.01
C GLN A 40 3.66 -4.19 -7.97
N GLN A 41 2.35 -4.02 -7.79
CA GLN A 41 1.80 -3.09 -6.81
C GLN A 41 2.15 -3.50 -5.38
N ASN A 42 2.10 -4.79 -5.07
CA ASN A 42 2.51 -5.31 -3.76
C ASN A 42 3.99 -5.06 -3.47
N GLN A 43 4.87 -5.26 -4.47
CA GLN A 43 6.29 -4.96 -4.31
C GLN A 43 6.55 -3.47 -4.02
N ARG A 44 5.89 -2.57 -4.75
CA ARG A 44 5.96 -1.13 -4.49
C ARG A 44 5.45 -0.77 -3.10
N ASN A 45 4.35 -1.37 -2.67
CA ASN A 45 3.79 -1.14 -1.35
C ASN A 45 4.73 -1.61 -0.23
N GLN A 46 5.35 -2.79 -0.39
CA GLN A 46 6.35 -3.28 0.57
C GLN A 46 7.55 -2.34 0.69
N GLN A 47 8.07 -1.82 -0.43
CA GLN A 47 9.15 -0.82 -0.42
C GLN A 47 8.74 0.46 0.30
N ALA A 48 7.53 0.96 0.04
CA ALA A 48 6.99 2.15 0.71
C ALA A 48 6.82 1.93 2.23
N LEU A 49 6.35 0.75 2.64
CA LEU A 49 6.23 0.39 4.06
C LEU A 49 7.58 0.38 4.77
N LEU A 50 8.62 -0.17 4.14
CA LEU A 50 9.98 -0.15 4.68
C LEU A 50 10.52 1.27 4.84
N ALA A 51 10.37 2.11 3.80
CA ALA A 51 10.80 3.51 3.85
C ALA A 51 10.05 4.32 4.93
N ASN A 52 8.73 4.13 5.03
CA ASN A 52 7.93 4.77 6.08
C ASN A 52 8.36 4.32 7.48
N GLY A 53 8.71 3.04 7.66
CA GLY A 53 9.23 2.52 8.92
C GLY A 53 10.55 3.20 9.31
N GLN A 54 11.47 3.37 8.36
CA GLN A 54 12.74 4.07 8.59
C GLN A 54 12.52 5.54 8.94
N LEU A 55 11.71 6.25 8.17
CA LEU A 55 11.40 7.66 8.42
C LEU A 55 10.71 7.85 9.78
N ALA A 56 9.81 6.94 10.16
CA ALA A 56 9.15 7.00 11.46
C ALA A 56 10.13 6.77 12.62
N ALA A 57 11.15 5.93 12.43
CA ALA A 57 12.22 5.76 13.41
C ALA A 57 13.09 7.03 13.50
N GLU A 58 13.51 7.59 12.37
CA GLU A 58 14.30 8.84 12.35
C GLU A 58 13.56 10.01 13.01
N VAL A 59 12.27 10.18 12.73
CA VAL A 59 11.44 11.20 13.37
C VAL A 59 11.34 10.97 14.89
N ARG A 60 11.32 9.72 15.35
CA ARG A 60 11.30 9.40 16.77
C ARG A 60 12.62 9.76 17.43
N ASP A 61 13.74 9.36 16.85
CA ASP A 61 15.08 9.64 17.35
C ASP A 61 15.34 11.16 17.41
N LEU A 62 14.88 11.91 16.40
CA LEU A 62 14.97 13.38 16.40
C LEU A 62 14.16 14.00 17.53
N LYS A 63 12.95 13.49 17.81
CA LYS A 63 12.12 13.99 18.91
C LYS A 63 12.74 13.68 20.27
N GLU A 64 13.18 12.46 20.49
CA GLU A 64 13.83 12.04 21.74
C GLU A 64 15.13 12.83 21.97
N GLY A 65 15.92 13.06 20.92
CA GLY A 65 17.11 13.90 20.98
C GLY A 65 16.82 15.36 21.35
N LEU A 66 15.72 15.93 20.85
CA LEU A 66 15.29 17.28 21.21
C LEU A 66 14.80 17.37 22.66
N GLU A 67 14.08 16.35 23.15
CA GLU A 67 13.64 16.28 24.55
C GLU A 67 14.84 16.24 25.51
N MET A 68 15.89 15.47 25.17
CA MET A 68 17.14 15.42 25.93
C MET A 68 17.83 16.79 26.01
N VAL A 69 17.84 17.55 24.91
CA VAL A 69 18.42 18.91 24.88
C VAL A 69 17.56 19.89 25.68
N GLU A 70 16.24 19.79 25.59
CA GLU A 70 15.30 20.62 26.35
C GLU A 70 15.48 20.38 27.86
N GLU A 71 15.61 19.13 28.30
CA GLU A 71 15.84 18.80 29.70
C GLU A 71 17.17 19.38 30.20
N LYS A 72 18.24 19.27 29.41
CA LYS A 72 19.54 19.88 29.75
C LYS A 72 19.45 21.40 29.85
N ALA A 73 18.74 22.07 28.93
CA ALA A 73 18.55 23.52 28.99
C ALA A 73 17.71 23.96 30.20
N ARG A 74 16.70 23.16 30.58
CA ARG A 74 15.90 23.38 31.80
C ARG A 74 16.73 23.19 33.07
N MET A 75 17.52 22.12 33.15
CA MET A 75 18.33 21.79 34.33
C MET A 75 19.55 22.72 34.51
N ASP A 76 20.33 22.96 33.45
CA ASP A 76 21.62 23.67 33.55
C ASP A 76 21.46 25.18 33.43
N LEU A 77 20.51 25.65 32.60
CA LEU A 77 20.36 27.08 32.28
C LEU A 77 19.08 27.68 32.88
N GLY A 78 18.22 26.88 33.51
CA GLY A 78 16.94 27.35 34.06
C GLY A 78 15.98 27.89 32.99
N MET A 79 16.17 27.49 31.72
CA MET A 79 15.35 27.99 30.62
C MET A 79 13.93 27.42 30.70
N VAL A 80 12.93 28.27 30.47
CA VAL A 80 11.50 27.93 30.47
C VAL A 80 10.85 28.44 29.19
N LYS A 81 9.84 27.73 28.66
CA LYS A 81 9.12 28.20 27.47
C LYS A 81 8.29 29.44 27.80
N ALA A 82 8.01 30.25 26.78
CA ALA A 82 7.11 31.39 26.92
C ALA A 82 5.73 30.89 27.38
N ASN A 83 5.18 31.53 28.42
CA ASN A 83 3.93 31.16 29.12
C ASN A 83 3.98 29.86 29.94
N GLU A 84 5.16 29.41 30.38
CA GLU A 84 5.29 28.28 31.30
C GLU A 84 5.66 28.73 32.72
N ILE A 85 5.09 28.10 33.76
CA ILE A 85 5.43 28.35 35.16
C ILE A 85 6.20 27.15 35.68
N PHE A 86 7.48 27.33 36.00
CA PHE A 86 8.34 26.29 36.57
C PHE A 86 8.16 26.21 38.09
N VAL A 87 7.77 25.03 38.60
CA VAL A 87 7.52 24.79 40.03
C VAL A 87 8.51 23.76 40.56
N GLN A 88 9.37 24.17 41.50
CA GLN A 88 10.30 23.27 42.18
C GLN A 88 9.74 22.89 43.56
N ILE A 89 9.43 21.62 43.76
CA ILE A 89 8.93 21.11 45.05
C ILE A 89 10.14 20.65 45.87
N SER A 90 10.65 21.51 46.75
CA SER A 90 11.61 21.13 47.79
C SER A 90 10.86 20.59 48.99
N ARG A 91 11.17 19.36 49.42
CA ARG A 91 10.59 18.76 50.62
C ARG A 91 11.32 19.24 51.88
#